data_AF-A0A433JX60-F1
#
_entry.id   AF-A0A433JX60-F1
#
_cell.length_a   1.000
_cell.length_b   1.000
_cell.length_c   1.000
_cell.angle_alpha   90.00
_cell.angle_beta   90.00
_cell.angle_gamma   90.00
#
_symmetry.space_group_name_H-M   'P 1'
#
loop_
_entity.id
_entity.type
_entity.pdbx_description
1 polymer ?
#
loop_
_entity_poly.entity_id
_entity_poly.type
_entity_poly.pdbx_seq_one_letter_code
_entity_poly.pdbx_strand_id
1 'polypeptide(L)'
;MTNPAFPPSGQARYQVRFDVGSGGLARIGDADVIVWVDALGASPIDLDTVPSAGVVLAADLRSRAATARWILDHQVASGRRISISIVSSSGDGVFGSADVLVAGAVVDSLATLGIDFTSPEAAVACAAFSGLTGAVGHLLTASVLGQQLVADGSMTVEAVRERAVLDADVDPVVLRAPAA
;
A
#
# COMPACT_ATOMS: atom_id res chain seq x y z
N MET A 1 -32.79 12.73 -4.90
CA MET A 1 -31.52 12.75 -4.14
C MET A 1 -30.42 12.29 -5.09
N THR A 2 -29.71 13.23 -5.71
CA THR A 2 -28.55 12.93 -6.54
C THR A 2 -27.43 12.46 -5.63
N ASN A 3 -27.09 11.18 -5.71
CA ASN A 3 -25.86 10.63 -5.12
C ASN A 3 -24.70 11.54 -5.57
N PRO A 4 -23.82 12.06 -4.69
CA PRO A 4 -22.62 12.75 -5.15
C PRO A 4 -21.92 11.79 -6.11
N ALA A 5 -21.82 12.19 -7.38
CA ALA A 5 -21.24 11.36 -8.40
C ALA A 5 -19.73 11.33 -8.15
N PHE A 6 -19.27 10.33 -7.41
CA PHE A 6 -17.84 10.04 -7.32
C PHE A 6 -17.38 9.65 -8.72
N PRO A 7 -16.31 10.26 -9.25
CA PRO A 7 -15.77 9.83 -10.52
C PRO A 7 -15.35 8.36 -10.41
N PRO A 8 -15.56 7.51 -11.44
CA PRO A 8 -15.18 6.11 -11.39
C PRO A 8 -13.71 5.88 -10.99
N SER A 9 -12.83 6.81 -11.37
CA SER A 9 -11.41 6.83 -11.01
C SER A 9 -11.13 6.95 -9.51
N GLY A 10 -12.09 7.45 -8.71
CA GLY A 10 -11.98 7.52 -7.25
C GLY A 10 -12.31 6.21 -6.54
N GLN A 11 -12.80 5.19 -7.27
CA GLN A 11 -13.10 3.85 -6.74
C GLN A 11 -14.02 3.86 -5.50
N ALA A 12 -14.81 4.92 -5.31
CA ALA A 12 -15.43 5.25 -4.03
C ALA A 12 -16.45 4.22 -3.51
N ARG A 13 -16.94 3.35 -4.39
CA ARG A 13 -17.81 2.23 -4.05
C ARG A 13 -17.10 1.19 -3.18
N TYR A 14 -15.79 1.02 -3.34
CA TYR A 14 -15.03 -0.06 -2.71
C TYR A 14 -14.46 0.37 -1.37
N GLN A 15 -14.30 -0.61 -0.48
CA GLN A 15 -13.68 -0.40 0.82
C GLN A 15 -12.17 -0.29 0.69
N VAL A 16 -11.56 -1.22 -0.05
CA VAL A 16 -10.12 -1.24 -0.29
C VAL A 16 -9.87 -0.80 -1.72
N ARG A 17 -9.13 0.29 -1.89
CA ARG A 17 -8.82 0.92 -3.17
C ARG A 17 -7.31 0.84 -3.41
N PHE A 18 -6.90 0.87 -4.68
CA PHE A 18 -5.49 0.89 -5.04
C PHE A 18 -5.24 1.88 -6.17
N ASP A 19 -4.21 2.71 -6.01
CA ASP A 19 -3.70 3.59 -7.06
C ASP A 19 -2.19 3.83 -6.86
N VAL A 20 -1.57 4.58 -7.76
CA VAL A 20 -0.11 4.75 -7.84
C VAL A 20 0.27 6.22 -7.83
N GLY A 21 1.33 6.55 -7.08
CA GLY A 21 1.96 7.85 -7.06
C GLY A 21 1.08 8.95 -6.45
N SER A 22 1.57 10.19 -6.58
CA SER A 22 0.88 11.38 -6.08
C SER A 22 -0.42 11.66 -6.83
N GLY A 23 -0.48 11.36 -8.13
CA GLY A 23 -1.69 11.45 -8.92
C GLY A 23 -2.76 10.46 -8.45
N GLY A 24 -2.36 9.25 -8.06
CA GLY A 24 -3.24 8.27 -7.44
C GLY A 24 -3.71 8.71 -6.05
N LEU A 25 -2.79 9.22 -5.22
CA LEU A 25 -3.11 9.81 -3.92
C LEU A 25 -4.14 10.93 -4.05
N ALA A 26 -4.03 11.79 -5.06
CA ALA A 26 -5.02 12.85 -5.30
C ALA A 26 -6.40 12.30 -5.69
N ARG A 27 -6.48 11.13 -6.33
CA ARG A 27 -7.74 10.51 -6.78
C ARG A 27 -8.46 9.72 -5.70
N ILE A 28 -7.72 8.99 -4.87
CA ILE A 28 -8.29 8.06 -3.87
C ILE A 28 -7.91 8.42 -2.42
N GLY A 29 -7.22 9.53 -2.20
CA GLY A 29 -6.79 9.97 -0.86
C GLY A 29 -7.92 10.43 0.06
N ASP A 30 -9.17 10.44 -0.41
CA ASP A 30 -10.36 10.66 0.41
C ASP A 30 -10.77 9.39 1.18
N ALA A 31 -9.83 8.83 1.94
CA ALA A 31 -10.02 7.63 2.74
C ALA A 31 -9.82 7.89 4.23
N ASP A 32 -10.48 7.07 5.07
CA ASP A 32 -10.27 7.06 6.52
C ASP A 32 -8.84 6.63 6.88
N VAL A 33 -8.30 5.67 6.12
CA VAL A 33 -6.92 5.19 6.22
C VAL A 33 -6.26 5.21 4.85
N ILE A 34 -5.07 5.80 4.79
CA ILE A 34 -4.19 5.78 3.63
C ILE A 34 -2.97 4.94 3.98
N VAL A 35 -2.67 3.95 3.15
CA VAL A 35 -1.47 3.12 3.27
C VAL A 35 -0.53 3.49 2.13
N TRP A 36 0.54 4.20 2.45
CA TRP A 36 1.62 4.47 1.52
C TRP A 36 2.55 3.27 1.46
N VAL A 37 2.68 2.69 0.27
CA VAL A 37 3.44 1.47 0.05
C VAL A 37 4.75 1.79 -0.65
N ASP A 38 5.87 1.45 -0.01
CA ASP A 38 7.21 1.62 -0.56
C ASP A 38 8.01 0.34 -0.32
N ALA A 39 8.30 -0.38 -1.40
CA ALA A 39 8.96 -1.67 -1.34
C ALA A 39 10.36 -1.59 -0.72
N LEU A 40 11.10 -0.53 -1.03
CA LEU A 40 12.54 -0.41 -0.72
C LEU A 40 12.87 0.75 0.22
N GLY A 41 11.88 1.54 0.64
CA GLY A 41 12.07 2.66 1.55
C GLY A 41 12.76 3.87 0.90
N ALA A 42 12.72 3.96 -0.44
CA ALA A 42 13.44 4.98 -1.21
C ALA A 42 12.59 6.23 -1.51
N SER A 43 11.27 6.14 -1.35
CA SER A 43 10.29 7.14 -1.79
C SER A 43 9.30 7.44 -0.64
N PRO A 44 9.74 8.12 0.43
CA PRO A 44 8.86 8.49 1.53
C PRO A 44 7.75 9.43 1.06
N ILE A 45 6.56 9.28 1.66
CA ILE A 45 5.44 10.18 1.40
C ILE A 45 5.66 11.57 2.02
N ASP A 46 5.35 12.61 1.26
CA ASP A 46 5.19 13.96 1.81
C ASP A 46 3.79 14.09 2.43
N LEU A 47 3.72 14.13 3.77
CA LEU A 47 2.47 14.19 4.50
C LEU A 47 1.67 15.47 4.22
N ASP A 48 2.31 16.56 3.80
CA ASP A 48 1.62 17.81 3.47
C ASP A 48 0.81 17.69 2.16
N THR A 49 1.10 16.67 1.35
CA THR A 49 0.37 16.38 0.11
C THR A 49 -0.85 15.47 0.31
N VAL A 50 -1.02 14.91 1.51
CA VAL A 50 -2.11 13.97 1.81
C VAL A 50 -3.43 14.73 1.95
N PRO A 51 -4.44 14.49 1.08
CA PRO A 51 -5.64 15.33 1.00
C PRO A 51 -6.56 15.26 2.22
N SER A 52 -6.58 14.11 2.92
CA SER A 52 -7.46 13.90 4.07
C SER A 52 -6.72 14.09 5.40
N ALA A 53 -7.48 14.46 6.44
CA ALA A 53 -7.02 14.37 7.83
C ALA A 53 -7.03 12.92 8.37
N GLY A 54 -7.20 11.93 7.49
CA GLY A 54 -7.23 10.51 7.83
C GLY A 54 -5.88 10.01 8.34
N VAL A 55 -5.90 8.78 8.81
CA VAL A 55 -4.70 8.08 9.28
C VAL A 55 -3.80 7.80 8.09
N VAL A 56 -2.50 7.97 8.26
CA VAL A 56 -1.50 7.58 7.26
C VAL A 56 -0.58 6.52 7.85
N LEU A 57 -0.48 5.39 7.16
CA LEU A 57 0.44 4.30 7.47
C LEU A 57 1.49 4.18 6.36
N ALA A 58 2.70 3.76 6.71
CA ALA A 58 3.67 3.23 5.76
C ALA A 58 3.63 1.70 5.80
N ALA A 59 3.78 1.05 4.65
CA ALA A 59 3.86 -0.40 4.58
C ALA A 59 4.88 -0.87 3.56
N ASP A 60 5.52 -1.99 3.91
CA ASP A 60 6.39 -2.77 3.05
C ASP A 60 6.04 -4.27 3.20
N LEU A 61 6.80 -5.16 2.54
CA LEU A 61 6.61 -6.60 2.70
C LEU A 61 6.85 -7.08 4.13
N ARG A 62 7.73 -6.39 4.86
CA ARG A 62 8.13 -6.75 6.21
C ARG A 62 7.06 -6.44 7.25
N SER A 63 6.14 -5.53 6.95
CA SER A 63 5.12 -5.02 7.86
C SER A 63 3.67 -5.23 7.37
N ARG A 64 3.45 -6.01 6.30
CA ARG A 64 2.13 -6.20 5.67
C ARG A 64 1.07 -6.69 6.68
N ALA A 65 1.38 -7.68 7.53
CA ALA A 65 0.41 -8.25 8.46
C ALA A 65 0.16 -7.34 9.66
N ALA A 66 1.21 -6.67 10.16
CA ALA A 66 1.09 -5.66 11.21
C ALA A 66 0.22 -4.49 10.77
N THR A 67 0.42 -4.01 9.54
CA THR A 67 -0.41 -2.97 8.90
C THR A 67 -1.87 -3.39 8.80
N ALA A 68 -2.15 -4.58 8.25
CA ALA A 68 -3.51 -5.08 8.10
C ALA A 68 -4.21 -5.27 9.46
N ARG A 69 -3.49 -5.77 10.47
CA ARG A 69 -4.00 -5.91 11.84
C ARG A 69 -4.39 -4.57 12.43
N TRP A 70 -3.50 -3.58 12.32
CA TRP A 70 -3.77 -2.23 12.82
C TRP A 70 -5.03 -1.64 12.18
N ILE A 71 -5.19 -1.81 10.87
CA ILE A 71 -6.37 -1.33 10.13
C ILE A 71 -7.65 -2.00 10.64
N LEU A 72 -7.62 -3.31 10.88
CA LEU A 72 -8.75 -4.03 11.46
C LEU A 72 -9.08 -3.50 12.87
N ASP A 73 -8.09 -3.35 13.73
CA ASP A 73 -8.27 -2.85 15.10
C ASP A 73 -8.84 -1.43 15.09
N HIS A 74 -8.35 -0.57 14.19
CA HIS A 74 -8.88 0.78 13.99
C HIS A 74 -10.33 0.75 13.52
N GLN A 75 -10.68 -0.14 12.58
CA GLN A 75 -12.05 -0.31 12.13
C GLN A 75 -12.96 -0.72 13.28
N VAL A 76 -12.56 -1.71 14.09
CA VAL A 76 -13.31 -2.18 15.25
C VAL A 76 -13.50 -1.04 16.26
N ALA A 77 -12.44 -0.31 16.59
CA ALA A 77 -12.50 0.82 17.51
C ALA A 77 -13.43 1.94 17.01
N SER A 78 -13.50 2.15 15.68
CA SER A 78 -14.38 3.15 15.08
C SER A 78 -15.87 2.77 15.10
N GLY A 79 -16.19 1.49 15.33
CA GLY A 79 -17.57 0.97 15.33
C GLY A 79 -18.29 1.07 13.98
N ARG A 80 -17.58 1.39 12.91
CA ARG A 80 -18.11 1.52 11.55
C ARG A 80 -17.14 0.91 10.54
N ARG A 81 -17.63 0.71 9.33
CA ARG A 81 -16.77 0.41 8.19
C ARG A 81 -15.91 1.62 7.85
N ILE A 82 -14.61 1.41 7.64
CA ILE A 82 -13.67 2.44 7.21
C ILE A 82 -13.28 2.24 5.74
N SER A 83 -13.08 3.33 5.00
CA SER A 83 -12.47 3.31 3.67
C SER A 83 -10.94 3.26 3.77
N ILE A 84 -10.31 2.47 2.91
CA ILE A 84 -8.88 2.19 2.91
C ILE A 84 -8.35 2.43 1.50
N SER A 85 -7.37 3.31 1.37
CA SER A 85 -6.67 3.57 0.11
C SER A 85 -5.23 3.14 0.22
N ILE A 86 -4.83 2.19 -0.62
CA ILE A 86 -3.45 1.75 -0.74
C ILE A 86 -2.84 2.50 -1.93
N VAL A 87 -1.76 3.24 -1.68
CA VAL A 87 -1.10 4.04 -2.70
C VAL A 87 0.36 3.64 -2.79
N SER A 88 0.78 3.17 -3.95
CA SER A 88 2.16 2.80 -4.22
C SER A 88 3.04 4.03 -4.44
N SER A 89 4.29 3.97 -3.94
CA SER A 89 5.24 5.07 -3.98
C SER A 89 5.80 5.37 -5.37
N SER A 90 5.61 4.45 -6.31
CA SER A 90 6.00 4.60 -7.72
C SER A 90 5.50 5.92 -8.30
N GLY A 91 6.38 6.66 -8.98
CA GLY A 91 6.02 7.93 -9.61
C GLY A 91 4.87 7.82 -10.61
N ASP A 92 4.19 8.94 -10.85
CA ASP A 92 3.05 8.99 -11.77
C ASP A 92 3.40 8.47 -13.17
N GLY A 93 2.60 7.52 -13.66
CA GLY A 93 2.80 6.89 -14.96
C GLY A 93 3.96 5.89 -15.02
N VAL A 94 4.64 5.63 -13.91
CA VAL A 94 5.70 4.62 -13.80
C VAL A 94 5.12 3.32 -13.24
N PHE A 95 5.32 2.22 -13.96
CA PHE A 95 4.97 0.90 -13.43
C PHE A 95 6.06 0.40 -12.46
N GLY A 96 5.84 0.60 -11.16
CA GLY A 96 6.70 0.08 -10.10
C GLY A 96 6.31 -1.34 -9.70
N SER A 97 6.86 -2.37 -10.37
CA SER A 97 6.49 -3.76 -10.10
C SER A 97 6.71 -4.20 -8.64
N ALA A 98 7.78 -3.70 -8.00
CA ALA A 98 8.05 -3.97 -6.58
C ALA A 98 6.95 -3.39 -5.68
N ASP A 99 6.56 -2.13 -5.87
CA ASP A 99 5.52 -1.49 -5.08
C ASP A 99 4.14 -2.10 -5.32
N VAL A 100 3.82 -2.48 -6.56
CA VAL A 100 2.58 -3.20 -6.88
C VAL A 100 2.52 -4.55 -6.16
N LEU A 101 3.64 -5.29 -6.09
CA LEU A 101 3.72 -6.53 -5.33
C LEU A 101 3.48 -6.31 -3.84
N VAL A 102 4.05 -5.25 -3.27
CA VAL A 102 3.84 -4.92 -1.85
C VAL A 102 2.39 -4.49 -1.59
N ALA A 103 1.82 -3.66 -2.47
CA ALA A 103 0.41 -3.26 -2.36
C ALA A 103 -0.51 -4.48 -2.40
N GLY A 104 -0.23 -5.42 -3.32
CA GLY A 104 -0.89 -6.72 -3.37
C GLY A 104 -0.75 -7.52 -2.07
N ALA A 105 0.43 -7.53 -1.46
CA ALA A 105 0.68 -8.21 -0.19
C ALA A 105 -0.12 -7.61 0.99
N VAL A 106 -0.30 -6.29 1.01
CA VAL A 106 -1.15 -5.61 2.00
C VAL A 106 -2.62 -5.97 1.75
N VAL A 107 -3.10 -5.95 0.51
CA VAL A 107 -4.47 -6.36 0.16
C VAL A 107 -4.74 -7.82 0.55
N ASP A 108 -3.81 -8.74 0.26
CA ASP A 108 -3.89 -10.15 0.64
C ASP A 108 -4.00 -10.34 2.16
N SER A 109 -3.23 -9.55 2.91
CA SER A 109 -3.26 -9.55 4.38
C SER A 109 -4.59 -9.01 4.93
N LEU A 110 -5.15 -7.97 4.31
CA LEU A 110 -6.48 -7.45 4.65
C LEU A 110 -7.58 -8.45 4.34
N ALA A 111 -7.53 -9.10 3.17
CA ALA A 111 -8.49 -10.12 2.76
C ALA A 111 -8.47 -11.33 3.72
N THR A 112 -7.28 -11.75 4.19
CA THR A 112 -7.13 -12.79 5.21
C THR A 112 -7.84 -12.45 6.53
N LEU A 113 -7.96 -11.16 6.85
CA LEU A 113 -8.68 -10.65 8.01
C LEU A 113 -10.18 -10.36 7.73
N GLY A 114 -10.68 -10.68 6.54
CA GLY A 114 -12.06 -10.47 6.13
C GLY A 114 -12.38 -9.05 5.62
N ILE A 115 -11.36 -8.24 5.30
CA ILE A 115 -11.52 -6.94 4.65
C ILE A 115 -11.23 -7.10 3.15
N ASP A 116 -12.22 -7.58 2.39
CA ASP A 116 -12.05 -8.08 1.03
C ASP A 116 -12.94 -7.40 -0.03
N PHE A 117 -13.66 -6.34 0.33
CA PHE A 117 -14.42 -5.56 -0.65
C PHE A 117 -13.52 -4.58 -1.41
N THR A 118 -12.70 -5.16 -2.27
CA THR A 118 -11.64 -4.51 -3.04
C THR A 118 -12.15 -3.95 -4.36
N SER A 119 -11.54 -2.86 -4.82
CA SER A 119 -11.65 -2.42 -6.21
C SER A 119 -11.01 -3.43 -7.17
N PRO A 120 -11.33 -3.37 -8.48
CA PRO A 120 -10.65 -4.18 -9.49
C PRO A 120 -9.13 -3.99 -9.46
N GLU A 121 -8.66 -2.75 -9.28
CA GLU A 121 -7.24 -2.40 -9.21
C GLU A 121 -6.56 -3.09 -8.02
N ALA A 122 -7.18 -3.05 -6.84
CA ALA A 122 -6.68 -3.73 -5.65
C ALA A 122 -6.70 -5.27 -5.80
N ALA A 123 -7.74 -5.82 -6.46
CA ALA A 123 -7.85 -7.25 -6.73
C ALA A 123 -6.75 -7.74 -7.69
N VAL A 124 -6.42 -6.97 -8.74
CA VAL A 124 -5.32 -7.29 -9.66
C VAL A 124 -3.97 -7.28 -8.93
N ALA A 125 -3.71 -6.27 -8.10
CA ALA A 125 -2.49 -6.22 -7.29
C ALA A 125 -2.39 -7.43 -6.34
N CYS A 126 -3.49 -7.75 -5.64
CA CYS A 126 -3.58 -8.93 -4.77
C CYS A 126 -3.26 -10.22 -5.52
N ALA A 127 -3.91 -10.47 -6.65
CA ALA A 127 -3.67 -11.66 -7.47
C ALA A 127 -2.22 -11.76 -7.97
N ALA A 128 -1.59 -10.62 -8.31
CA ALA A 128 -0.19 -10.58 -8.69
C ALA A 128 0.70 -11.04 -7.52
N PHE A 129 0.49 -10.54 -6.30
CA PHE A 129 1.23 -11.01 -5.14
C PHE A 129 0.98 -12.48 -4.84
N SER A 130 -0.28 -12.92 -4.77
CA SER A 130 -0.61 -14.31 -4.42
C SER A 130 0.00 -15.30 -5.43
N GLY A 131 0.00 -14.98 -6.73
CA GLY A 131 0.61 -15.80 -7.77
C GLY A 131 2.15 -15.77 -7.79
N LEU A 132 2.76 -14.72 -7.24
CA LEU A 132 4.21 -14.47 -7.31
C LEU A 132 4.92 -14.57 -5.96
N THR A 133 4.21 -14.88 -4.87
CA THR A 133 4.74 -14.88 -3.49
C THR A 133 6.01 -15.73 -3.34
N GLY A 134 6.08 -16.89 -4.00
CA GLY A 134 7.26 -17.76 -3.98
C GLY A 134 8.51 -17.19 -4.68
N ALA A 135 8.36 -16.14 -5.48
CA ALA A 135 9.43 -15.48 -6.22
C ALA A 135 9.70 -14.04 -5.75
N VAL A 136 9.02 -13.54 -4.70
CA VAL A 136 9.03 -12.13 -4.31
C VAL A 136 10.44 -11.56 -4.10
N GLY A 137 11.35 -12.33 -3.50
CA GLY A 137 12.75 -11.93 -3.32
C GLY A 137 13.49 -11.71 -4.65
N HIS A 138 13.32 -12.62 -5.61
CA HIS A 138 13.93 -12.48 -6.94
C HIS A 138 13.33 -11.27 -7.67
N LEU A 139 12.01 -11.09 -7.60
CA LEU A 139 11.30 -10.00 -8.26
C LEU A 139 11.72 -8.64 -7.70
N LEU A 140 11.90 -8.49 -6.39
CA LEU A 140 12.41 -7.25 -5.80
C LEU A 140 13.84 -6.96 -6.27
N THR A 141 14.75 -7.96 -6.19
CA THR A 141 16.13 -7.76 -6.63
C THR A 141 16.26 -7.46 -8.11
N ALA A 142 15.42 -8.05 -8.96
CA ALA A 142 15.42 -7.85 -10.41
C ALA A 142 14.54 -6.67 -10.87
N SER A 143 13.82 -6.01 -9.95
CA SER A 143 12.98 -4.87 -10.29
C SER A 143 13.82 -3.69 -10.77
N VAL A 144 13.22 -2.80 -11.57
CA VAL A 144 13.88 -1.58 -12.04
C VAL A 144 14.41 -0.76 -10.87
N LEU A 145 13.58 -0.52 -9.85
CA LEU A 145 13.96 0.22 -8.65
C LEU A 145 15.11 -0.48 -7.89
N GLY A 146 15.01 -1.79 -7.69
CA GLY A 146 16.07 -2.56 -7.02
C GLY A 146 17.39 -2.51 -7.76
N GLN A 147 17.39 -2.66 -9.09
CA GLN A 147 18.58 -2.55 -9.92
C GLN A 147 19.15 -1.13 -9.95
N GLN A 148 18.30 -0.10 -9.95
CA GLN A 148 18.75 1.30 -9.90
C GLN A 148 19.46 1.62 -8.58
N LEU A 149 18.87 1.26 -7.44
CA LEU A 149 19.46 1.48 -6.11
C LEU A 149 20.75 0.69 -5.90
N VAL A 150 20.89 -0.46 -6.55
CA VAL A 150 22.16 -1.21 -6.55
C VAL A 150 23.20 -0.55 -7.45
N ALA A 151 22.80 -0.10 -8.64
CA ALA A 151 23.70 0.53 -9.59
C ALA A 151 24.24 1.89 -9.10
N ASP A 152 23.45 2.66 -8.37
CA ASP A 152 23.87 3.94 -7.78
C ASP A 152 24.54 3.81 -6.40
N GLY A 153 24.58 2.59 -5.84
CA GLY A 153 25.23 2.28 -4.56
C GLY A 153 24.42 2.62 -3.33
N SER A 154 23.16 3.04 -3.46
CA SER A 154 22.26 3.31 -2.33
C SER A 154 21.93 2.04 -1.53
N MET A 155 21.90 0.88 -2.19
CA MET A 155 21.66 -0.42 -1.57
C MET A 155 22.58 -1.51 -2.12
N THR A 156 22.88 -2.53 -1.31
CA THR A 156 23.45 -3.79 -1.81
C THR A 156 22.33 -4.72 -2.31
N VAL A 157 22.67 -5.72 -3.12
CA VAL A 157 21.72 -6.74 -3.55
C VAL A 157 21.15 -7.50 -2.35
N GLU A 158 22.00 -7.76 -1.34
CA GLU A 158 21.62 -8.38 -0.08
C GLU A 158 20.60 -7.53 0.67
N ALA A 159 20.82 -6.22 0.77
CA ALA A 159 19.87 -5.30 1.41
C ALA A 159 18.53 -5.28 0.69
N VAL A 160 18.50 -5.29 -0.65
CA VAL A 160 17.25 -5.41 -1.43
C VAL A 160 16.54 -6.73 -1.14
N ARG A 161 17.30 -7.83 -1.02
CA ARG A 161 16.74 -9.15 -0.69
C ARG A 161 16.16 -9.21 0.72
N GLU A 162 16.79 -8.55 1.69
CA GLU A 162 16.30 -8.44 3.07
C GLU A 162 14.94 -7.73 3.14
N ARG A 163 14.69 -6.74 2.26
CA ARG A 163 13.38 -6.07 2.15
C ARG A 163 12.26 -7.00 1.68
N ALA A 164 12.58 -8.15 1.08
CA ALA A 164 11.59 -9.11 0.60
C ALA A 164 11.10 -10.11 1.67
N VAL A 165 11.65 -10.06 2.89
CA VAL A 165 11.22 -10.95 3.98
C VAL A 165 9.83 -10.54 4.44
N LEU A 166 8.86 -11.45 4.35
CA LEU A 166 7.49 -11.18 4.79
C LEU A 166 7.40 -11.10 6.31
N ASP A 167 6.68 -10.10 6.82
CA ASP A 167 6.24 -10.02 8.22
C ASP A 167 7.36 -10.13 9.26
N ALA A 168 8.54 -9.63 8.92
CA ALA A 168 9.66 -9.55 9.85
C ALA A 168 9.50 -8.44 10.90
N ASP A 169 8.63 -7.46 10.65
CA ASP A 169 8.24 -6.42 11.59
C ASP A 169 6.85 -6.70 12.16
N VAL A 170 6.73 -6.65 13.48
CA VAL A 170 5.48 -6.96 14.19
C VAL A 170 4.64 -5.72 14.47
N ASP A 171 5.24 -4.53 14.38
CA ASP A 171 4.61 -3.25 14.64
C ASP A 171 4.31 -2.52 13.33
N PRO A 172 3.13 -1.87 13.20
CA PRO A 172 2.80 -1.04 12.05
C PRO A 172 3.56 0.29 12.09
N VAL A 173 3.85 0.85 10.93
CA VAL A 173 4.45 2.20 10.83
C VAL A 173 3.35 3.23 10.66
N VAL A 174 2.97 3.91 11.75
CA VAL A 174 1.97 4.99 11.74
C VAL A 174 2.66 6.33 11.51
N LEU A 175 2.41 6.97 10.36
CA LEU A 175 2.96 8.28 10.00
C LEU A 175 2.07 9.44 10.49
N ARG A 176 0.76 9.22 10.52
CA ARG A 176 -0.23 10.16 11.06
C ARG A 176 -1.29 9.38 11.83
N ALA A 177 -1.42 9.68 13.13
CA ALA A 177 -2.39 9.05 14.01
C ALA A 177 -3.82 9.55 13.77
N PRO A 178 -4.86 8.81 14.20
CA PRO A 178 -6.23 9.29 14.18
C PRO A 178 -6.39 10.59 14.98
N ALA A 179 -7.23 11.51 14.51
CA ALA A 179 -7.65 12.65 15.32
C ALA A 179 -8.41 12.14 16.57
N ALA A 180 -8.10 12.74 17.73
CA ALA A 180 -8.72 12.40 19.02
C ALA A 180 -10.19 12.84 19.11
#